data_AF-A0A967JG02-F1
#
_entry.id   AF-A0A967JG02-F1
#
_cell.length_a   1.000
_cell.length_b   1.000
_cell.length_c   1.000
_cell.angle_alpha   90.00
_cell.angle_beta   90.00
_cell.angle_gamma   90.00
#
_symmetry.space_group_name_H-M   'P 1'
#
loop_
_entity.id
_entity.type
_entity.pdbx_description
1 polymer ?
#
loop_
_entity_poly.entity_id
_entity_poly.type
_entity_poly.pdbx_seq_one_letter_code
_entity_poly.pdbx_strand_id
1 'polypeptide(L)'
;DEFFVSDIGDAMILANLLEGLFEAGVTLVATSNTRPDELYAGGLQRDRFLPAIELIKAHTEVLNVDGGEDYRLRFLDRAEIYHHPLDDGAEETLASTFDGVVTGPVARGTEIVVLNRPIPARRAAQGVVWFDFVAVCDGPRSQADYIE
;
A
#
# COMPACT_ATOMS: atom_id res chain seq x y z
N ASP A 1 10.31 -0.05 -5.60
CA ASP A 1 8.87 -0.34 -5.66
C ASP A 1 8.15 0.87 -5.08
N GLU A 2 6.98 1.24 -5.59
CA GLU A 2 6.21 2.43 -5.17
C GLU A 2 7.01 3.75 -5.19
N PHE A 3 7.41 4.16 -6.39
CA PHE A 3 8.11 5.42 -6.61
C PHE A 3 7.20 6.61 -6.29
N PHE A 4 7.43 7.21 -5.13
CA PHE A 4 6.67 8.31 -4.57
C PHE A 4 7.62 9.31 -3.89
N VAL A 5 7.29 10.60 -3.93
CA VAL A 5 8.10 11.68 -3.37
C VAL A 5 7.18 12.62 -2.58
N SER A 6 7.38 12.70 -1.27
CA SER A 6 6.55 13.50 -0.34
C SER A 6 7.26 14.70 0.27
N ASP A 7 8.59 14.71 0.34
CA ASP A 7 9.36 15.82 0.91
C ASP A 7 10.49 16.34 0.01
N ILE A 8 10.99 17.53 0.36
CA ILE A 8 11.97 18.27 -0.43
C ILE A 8 13.38 17.67 -0.35
N GLY A 9 13.73 17.03 0.76
CA GLY A 9 15.03 16.36 0.94
C GLY A 9 15.14 15.16 0.01
N ASP A 10 14.08 14.33 -0.01
CA ASP A 10 13.96 13.20 -0.93
C ASP A 10 14.06 13.64 -2.38
N ALA A 11 13.32 14.70 -2.75
CA ALA A 11 13.35 15.26 -4.10
C ALA A 11 14.77 15.65 -4.56
N MET A 12 15.55 16.27 -3.67
CA MET A 12 16.92 16.71 -4.00
C MET A 12 17.92 15.55 -4.09
N ILE A 13 17.80 14.53 -3.24
CA ILE A 13 18.67 13.35 -3.29
C ILE A 13 18.38 12.54 -4.56
N LEU A 14 17.10 12.40 -4.89
CA LEU A 14 16.62 11.56 -5.97
C LEU A 14 17.10 12.04 -7.35
N ALA A 15 17.20 13.36 -7.57
CA ALA A 15 17.75 13.92 -8.81
C ALA A 15 19.19 13.44 -9.07
N ASN A 16 20.08 13.61 -8.09
CA ASN A 16 21.49 13.23 -8.19
C ASN A 16 21.65 11.71 -8.29
N LEU A 17 20.81 10.96 -7.58
CA LEU A 17 20.81 9.50 -7.64
C LEU A 17 20.46 9.02 -9.06
N LEU A 18 19.37 9.53 -9.64
CA LEU A 18 18.93 9.15 -10.98
C LEU A 18 19.97 9.49 -12.03
N GLU A 19 20.57 10.68 -11.95
CA GLU A 19 21.67 11.09 -12.84
C GLU A 19 22.81 10.07 -12.77
N GLY A 20 23.33 9.78 -11.58
CA GLY A 20 24.42 8.82 -11.40
C GLY A 20 24.08 7.39 -11.85
N LEU A 21 22.83 6.95 -11.65
CA LEU A 21 22.37 5.64 -12.12
C LEU A 21 22.34 5.56 -13.64
N PHE A 22 21.82 6.58 -14.32
CA PHE A 22 21.75 6.63 -15.77
C PHE A 22 23.14 6.80 -16.40
N GLU A 23 24.02 7.62 -15.81
CA GLU A 23 25.42 7.72 -16.21
C GLU A 23 26.17 6.39 -16.10
N ALA A 24 25.88 5.60 -15.07
CA ALA A 24 26.44 4.28 -14.86
C ALA A 24 25.82 3.18 -15.77
N GLY A 25 24.84 3.52 -16.62
CA GLY A 25 24.16 2.57 -17.49
C GLY A 25 23.24 1.60 -16.75
N VAL A 26 22.77 1.95 -15.54
CA VAL A 26 21.86 1.12 -14.76
C VAL A 26 20.47 1.15 -15.37
N THR A 27 19.84 -0.03 -15.49
CA THR A 27 18.43 -0.13 -15.91
C THR A 27 17.52 0.14 -14.72
N LEU A 28 16.67 1.17 -14.83
CA LEU A 28 15.66 1.50 -13.84
C LEU A 28 14.33 0.81 -14.20
N VAL A 29 13.78 0.05 -13.26
CA VAL A 29 12.40 -0.44 -13.30
C VAL A 29 11.71 0.03 -12.03
N ALA A 30 10.62 0.77 -12.18
CA ALA A 30 9.86 1.35 -11.08
C ALA A 30 8.36 1.24 -11.34
N THR A 31 7.61 1.06 -10.26
CA THR A 31 6.15 1.12 -10.20
C THR A 31 5.77 2.44 -9.53
N SER A 32 4.70 3.09 -9.97
CA SER A 32 4.19 4.29 -9.31
C SER A 32 2.69 4.42 -9.54
N ASN A 33 1.98 4.95 -8.54
CA ASN A 33 0.58 5.34 -8.66
C ASN A 33 0.43 6.78 -9.17
N THR A 34 1.54 7.47 -9.46
CA THR A 34 1.56 8.87 -9.87
C THR A 34 2.31 9.00 -11.18
N ARG A 35 1.76 9.79 -12.11
CA ARG A 35 2.45 10.08 -13.37
C ARG A 35 3.73 10.86 -13.11
N PRO A 36 4.80 10.70 -13.92
CA PRO A 36 6.04 11.43 -13.71
C PRO A 36 5.87 12.95 -13.54
N ASP A 37 5.04 13.58 -14.37
CA ASP A 37 4.78 15.02 -14.31
C ASP A 37 4.03 15.47 -13.04
N GLU A 38 3.38 14.53 -12.34
CA GLU A 38 2.60 14.76 -11.11
C GLU A 38 3.39 14.39 -9.85
N LEU A 39 4.55 13.73 -9.97
CA LEU A 39 5.41 13.41 -8.84
C LEU A 39 5.78 14.69 -8.10
N TYR A 40 5.56 14.77 -6.80
CA TYR A 40 5.82 15.94 -5.94
C TYR A 40 5.03 17.22 -6.32
N ALA A 41 3.87 17.07 -6.97
CA ALA A 41 3.02 18.21 -7.33
C ALA A 41 2.65 19.04 -6.09
N GLY A 42 2.75 20.37 -6.20
CA GLY A 42 2.49 21.29 -5.07
C GLY A 42 3.54 21.26 -3.95
N GLY A 43 4.59 20.45 -4.08
CA GLY A 43 5.68 20.36 -3.13
C GLY A 43 6.51 21.65 -3.00
N LEU A 44 7.09 21.84 -1.82
CA LEU A 44 7.95 23.00 -1.53
C LEU A 44 9.16 23.00 -2.47
N GLN A 45 9.42 24.12 -3.16
CA GLN A 45 10.51 24.26 -4.14
C GLN A 45 10.51 23.18 -5.24
N ARG A 46 9.32 22.75 -5.71
CA ARG A 46 9.13 21.82 -6.83
C ARG A 46 10.05 22.07 -8.03
N ASP A 47 10.37 23.32 -8.35
CA ASP A 47 11.27 23.66 -9.46
C ASP A 47 12.63 22.95 -9.40
N ARG A 48 13.12 22.65 -8.18
CA ARG A 48 14.36 21.90 -7.96
C ARG A 48 14.23 20.41 -8.28
N PHE A 49 13.00 19.89 -8.30
CA PHE A 49 12.69 18.50 -8.61
C PHE A 49 12.40 18.27 -10.10
N LEU A 50 12.07 19.33 -10.85
CA LEU A 50 11.82 19.24 -12.30
C LEU A 50 12.95 18.54 -13.08
N PRO A 51 14.26 18.76 -12.78
CA PRO A 51 15.33 18.01 -13.45
C PRO A 51 15.23 16.49 -13.25
N ALA A 52 14.83 16.02 -12.07
CA ALA A 52 14.63 14.59 -11.83
C ALA A 52 13.47 14.02 -12.67
N ILE A 53 12.37 14.76 -12.79
CA ILE A 53 11.24 14.39 -13.64
C ILE A 53 11.68 14.28 -15.11
N GLU A 54 12.49 15.23 -15.59
CA GLU A 54 13.01 15.18 -16.95
C GLU A 54 13.97 14.01 -17.18
N LEU A 55 14.82 13.67 -16.21
CA LEU A 55 15.67 12.48 -16.27
C LEU A 55 14.83 11.20 -16.35
N ILE A 56 13.77 11.07 -15.54
CA ILE A 56 12.85 9.93 -15.60
C ILE A 56 12.23 9.83 -16.99
N LYS A 57 11.69 10.92 -17.53
CA LYS A 57 11.03 10.94 -18.84
C LYS A 57 12.00 10.68 -20.01
N ALA A 58 13.25 11.12 -19.87
CA ALA A 58 14.27 10.90 -20.89
C ALA A 58 14.77 9.45 -20.95
N HIS A 59 14.84 8.77 -19.80
CA HIS A 59 15.49 7.46 -19.68
C HIS A 59 14.53 6.30 -19.42
N THR A 60 13.22 6.56 -19.24
CA THR A 60 12.23 5.52 -18.98
C THR A 60 11.04 5.60 -19.96
N GLU A 61 10.42 4.44 -20.20
CA GLU A 61 9.14 4.34 -20.89
C GLU A 61 8.01 4.18 -19.87
N VAL A 62 7.00 5.05 -19.94
CA VAL A 62 5.84 4.97 -19.05
C VAL A 62 4.85 3.95 -19.58
N LEU A 63 4.81 2.79 -18.94
CA LEU A 63 3.81 1.77 -19.20
C LEU A 63 2.64 1.96 -18.23
N ASN A 64 1.50 2.40 -18.76
CA ASN A 64 0.27 2.47 -17.96
C ASN A 64 -0.24 1.04 -17.71
N VAL A 65 -0.18 0.61 -16.47
CA VAL A 65 -0.80 -0.64 -16.03
C VAL A 65 -2.27 -0.32 -15.70
N ASP A 66 -3.05 -0.02 -16.75
CA ASP A 66 -4.51 0.10 -16.63
C ASP A 66 -5.09 -1.32 -16.52
N GLY A 67 -4.84 -1.93 -15.37
CA GLY A 67 -5.50 -3.14 -14.93
C GLY A 67 -6.93 -2.75 -14.57
N GLY A 68 -7.80 -2.58 -15.57
CA GLY A 68 -9.23 -2.36 -15.35
C GLY A 68 -9.89 -3.42 -14.44
N GLU A 69 -9.17 -4.51 -14.15
CA GLU A 69 -9.43 -5.40 -13.03
C GLU A 69 -8.29 -5.30 -11.99
N ASP A 70 -8.60 -4.76 -10.81
CA ASP A 70 -7.77 -4.98 -9.64
C ASP A 70 -7.91 -6.45 -9.23
N TYR A 71 -6.86 -7.24 -9.46
CA TYR A 71 -6.84 -8.67 -9.14
C TYR A 71 -6.96 -8.94 -7.63
N ARG A 72 -6.70 -7.95 -6.75
CA ARG A 72 -6.98 -8.06 -5.31
C ARG A 72 -8.47 -7.97 -5.02
N LEU A 73 -9.20 -7.17 -5.80
CA LEU A 73 -10.61 -6.83 -5.56
C LEU A 73 -11.61 -7.80 -6.17
N ARG A 74 -11.23 -8.71 -7.09
CA ARG A 74 -12.19 -9.62 -7.73
C ARG A 74 -13.06 -10.45 -6.76
N PHE A 75 -12.58 -10.71 -5.54
CA PHE A 75 -13.36 -11.39 -4.50
C PHE A 75 -14.11 -10.40 -3.58
N LEU A 76 -13.51 -9.24 -3.29
CA LEU A 76 -14.09 -8.22 -2.39
C LEU A 76 -15.14 -7.33 -3.07
N ASP A 77 -15.04 -7.07 -4.38
CA ASP A 77 -16.03 -6.29 -5.16
C ASP A 77 -17.42 -6.93 -5.19
N ARG A 78 -17.52 -8.22 -4.87
CA ARG A 78 -18.80 -8.96 -4.78
C ARG A 78 -19.28 -9.17 -3.36
N ALA A 79 -18.43 -8.93 -2.36
CA ALA A 79 -18.80 -9.07 -0.97
C ALA A 79 -19.42 -7.76 -0.49
N GLU A 80 -20.55 -7.87 0.22
CA GLU A 80 -21.10 -6.72 0.92
C GLU A 80 -20.11 -6.31 2.02
N ILE A 81 -19.44 -5.17 1.86
CA ILE A 81 -18.32 -4.73 2.72
C ILE A 81 -18.74 -4.24 4.11
N TYR A 82 -20.05 -4.14 4.36
CA TYR A 82 -20.61 -3.66 5.62
C TYR A 82 -21.82 -4.52 5.99
N HIS A 83 -21.74 -5.18 7.14
CA HIS A 83 -22.83 -6.00 7.65
C HIS A 83 -23.45 -5.37 8.89
N HIS A 84 -24.77 -5.32 8.91
CA HIS A 84 -25.55 -4.88 10.06
C HIS A 84 -26.88 -5.65 10.09
N PRO A 85 -27.37 -6.08 11.27
CA PRO A 85 -26.79 -5.87 12.59
C PRO A 85 -25.57 -6.77 12.87
N LEU A 86 -24.88 -6.55 13.99
CA LEU A 86 -23.79 -7.41 14.47
C LEU A 86 -24.38 -8.71 15.06
N ASP A 87 -24.98 -9.52 14.19
CA ASP A 87 -25.59 -10.80 14.54
C ASP A 87 -24.78 -12.00 14.00
N ASP A 88 -25.28 -13.21 14.26
CA ASP A 88 -24.64 -14.44 13.81
C ASP A 88 -24.57 -14.53 12.28
N GLY A 89 -25.48 -13.87 11.55
CA GLY A 89 -25.45 -13.83 10.08
C GLY A 89 -24.31 -12.98 9.53
N ALA A 90 -24.04 -11.83 10.16
CA ALA A 90 -22.87 -11.01 9.85
C ALA A 90 -21.55 -11.77 10.12
N GLU A 91 -21.50 -12.52 11.23
CA GLU A 91 -20.36 -13.35 11.60
C GLU A 91 -20.10 -14.49 10.61
N GLU A 92 -21.16 -15.20 10.18
CA GLU A 92 -21.09 -16.23 9.15
C GLU A 92 -20.61 -15.68 7.79
N THR A 93 -21.10 -14.49 7.42
CA THR A 93 -20.72 -13.86 6.15
C THR A 93 -19.26 -13.42 6.14
N LEU A 94 -18.77 -12.84 7.25
CA LEU A 94 -17.36 -12.52 7.44
C LEU A 94 -16.48 -13.78 7.40
N ALA A 95 -16.91 -14.87 8.04
CA ALA A 95 -16.18 -16.13 8.02
C ALA A 95 -16.09 -16.73 6.61
N SER A 96 -17.20 -16.74 5.87
CA SER A 96 -17.25 -17.18 4.46
C SER A 96 -16.34 -16.34 3.57
N THR A 97 -16.34 -15.01 3.76
CA THR A 97 -15.51 -14.08 3.00
C THR A 97 -14.04 -14.31 3.29
N PHE A 98 -13.66 -14.45 4.56
CA PHE A 98 -12.29 -14.78 4.98
C PHE A 98 -11.84 -16.09 4.36
N ASP A 99 -12.63 -17.15 4.47
CA ASP A 99 -12.27 -18.47 3.94
C ASP A 99 -12.16 -18.47 2.41
N GLY A 100 -12.89 -17.59 1.71
CA GLY A 100 -12.81 -17.41 0.26
C GLY A 100 -11.55 -16.70 -0.25
N VAL A 101 -10.89 -15.90 0.58
CA VAL A 101 -9.64 -15.18 0.20
C VAL A 101 -8.36 -15.81 0.77
N VAL A 102 -8.49 -16.74 1.72
CA VAL A 102 -7.34 -17.43 2.32
C VAL A 102 -6.62 -18.28 1.29
N THR A 103 -5.30 -18.13 1.25
CA THR A 103 -4.40 -19.10 0.63
C THR A 103 -3.50 -19.71 1.70
N GLY A 104 -3.53 -21.04 1.84
CA GLY A 104 -2.68 -21.77 2.76
C GLY A 104 -3.24 -21.94 4.19
N PRO A 105 -2.39 -22.25 5.18
CA PRO A 105 -2.83 -22.57 6.53
C PRO A 105 -3.34 -21.33 7.30
N VAL A 106 -4.41 -21.51 8.07
CA VAL A 106 -5.01 -20.46 8.91
C VAL A 106 -4.60 -20.65 10.37
N ALA A 107 -4.02 -19.62 10.96
CA ALA A 107 -3.82 -19.51 12.41
C ALA A 107 -5.08 -18.89 13.04
N ARG A 108 -5.56 -19.46 14.14
CA ARG A 108 -6.72 -18.98 14.91
C ARG A 108 -6.27 -18.50 16.29
N GLY A 109 -6.82 -17.38 16.76
CA GLY A 109 -6.47 -16.81 18.07
C GLY A 109 -4.97 -16.51 18.19
N THR A 110 -4.39 -15.93 17.14
CA THR A 110 -2.97 -15.60 17.06
C THR A 110 -2.76 -14.11 17.33
N GLU A 111 -1.51 -13.70 17.44
CA GLU A 111 -1.13 -12.29 17.45
C GLU A 111 -0.37 -11.93 16.18
N ILE A 112 -0.64 -10.73 15.65
CA ILE A 112 0.15 -10.11 14.57
C ILE A 112 0.92 -8.95 15.16
N VAL A 113 2.23 -8.89 14.92
CA VAL A 113 3.07 -7.80 15.40
C VAL A 113 3.11 -6.68 14.35
N VAL A 114 2.63 -5.50 14.73
CA VAL A 114 2.69 -4.29 13.89
C VAL A 114 3.41 -3.21 14.69
N LEU A 115 4.51 -2.67 14.15
CA LEU A 115 5.34 -1.65 14.82
C LEU A 115 5.69 -2.06 16.26
N ASN A 116 6.23 -3.28 16.43
CA ASN A 116 6.60 -3.90 17.71
C ASN A 116 5.48 -4.05 18.74
N ARG A 117 4.21 -4.03 18.32
CA ARG A 117 3.06 -4.24 19.21
C ARG A 117 2.26 -5.47 18.77
N PRO A 118 2.02 -6.44 19.67
CA PRO A 118 1.15 -7.56 19.38
C PRO A 118 -0.30 -7.09 19.28
N ILE A 119 -0.98 -7.50 18.22
CA ILE A 119 -2.42 -7.26 17.98
C ILE A 119 -3.12 -8.61 17.96
N PRO A 120 -4.09 -8.86 18.86
CA PRO A 120 -4.83 -10.11 18.86
C PRO A 120 -5.68 -10.20 17.58
N ALA A 121 -5.46 -11.25 16.80
CA ALA A 121 -6.19 -11.56 15.58
C ALA A 121 -7.09 -12.78 15.80
N ARG A 122 -8.33 -12.70 15.32
CA ARG A 122 -9.26 -13.83 15.35
C ARG A 122 -8.78 -14.95 14.43
N ARG A 123 -8.41 -14.58 13.20
CA ARG A 123 -7.83 -15.47 12.20
C ARG A 123 -6.76 -14.75 11.39
N ALA A 124 -5.72 -15.45 10.99
CA ALA A 124 -4.69 -14.93 10.10
C ALA A 124 -4.20 -16.02 9.14
N ALA A 125 -3.95 -15.63 7.90
CA ALA A 125 -3.28 -16.43 6.88
C ALA A 125 -2.35 -15.54 6.06
N GLN A 126 -1.64 -16.11 5.09
CA GLN A 126 -0.76 -15.33 4.22
C GLN A 126 -1.60 -14.30 3.44
N GLY A 127 -1.32 -13.00 3.65
CA GLY A 127 -1.97 -11.90 2.93
C GLY A 127 -3.38 -11.50 3.42
N VAL A 128 -3.92 -12.15 4.46
CA VAL A 128 -5.25 -11.80 5.02
C VAL A 128 -5.29 -12.00 6.53
N VAL A 129 -5.96 -11.07 7.22
CA VAL A 129 -6.14 -11.12 8.67
C VAL A 129 -7.52 -10.59 9.06
N TRP A 130 -8.12 -11.21 10.07
CA TRP A 130 -9.40 -10.80 10.67
C TRP A 130 -9.18 -10.39 12.12
N PHE A 131 -9.47 -9.12 12.41
CA PHE A 131 -9.44 -8.52 13.74
C PHE A 131 -10.84 -8.17 14.26
N ASP A 132 -10.94 -8.06 15.59
CA ASP A 132 -12.01 -7.27 16.21
C ASP A 132 -11.67 -5.78 16.11
N PHE A 133 -12.68 -4.93 15.93
CA PHE A 133 -12.51 -3.48 15.84
C PHE A 133 -11.74 -2.90 17.04
N VAL A 134 -12.10 -3.35 18.25
CA VAL A 134 -11.48 -2.90 19.51
C VAL A 134 -9.99 -3.26 19.56
N ALA A 135 -9.58 -4.40 19.00
CA ALA A 135 -8.17 -4.81 18.98
C ALA A 135 -7.28 -3.85 18.16
N VAL A 136 -7.86 -3.23 17.13
CA VAL A 136 -7.16 -2.28 16.26
C VAL A 136 -7.29 -0.86 16.82
N CYS A 137 -8.47 -0.47 17.28
CA CYS A 137 -8.83 0.93 17.53
C CYS A 137 -8.79 1.41 18.98
N ASP A 138 -8.84 0.52 19.99
CA ASP A 138 -8.96 0.90 21.41
C ASP A 138 -7.65 0.73 22.21
N GLY A 139 -6.56 0.42 21.51
CA GLY A 139 -5.23 0.31 22.11
C GLY A 139 -4.48 1.66 22.19
N PRO A 140 -3.29 1.70 22.84
CA PRO A 140 -2.42 2.87 22.84
C PRO A 140 -1.85 3.13 21.44
N ARG A 141 -2.65 3.80 20.60
CA ARG A 141 -2.36 4.12 19.20
C ARG A 141 -2.26 5.62 19.01
N SER A 142 -1.31 6.04 18.21
CA SER A 142 -1.21 7.39 17.69
C SER A 142 -1.88 7.49 16.32
N GLN A 143 -2.17 8.71 15.86
CA GLN A 143 -2.64 8.94 14.49
C GLN A 143 -1.69 8.34 13.45
N ALA A 144 -0.38 8.38 13.70
CA ALA A 144 0.63 7.86 12.78
C ALA A 144 0.49 6.35 12.55
N ASP A 145 -0.07 5.61 13.51
CA ASP A 145 -0.26 4.16 13.40
C ASP A 145 -1.35 3.75 12.39
N TYR A 146 -2.09 4.70 11.83
CA TYR A 146 -3.19 4.46 10.88
C TYR A 146 -2.98 5.09 9.49
N ILE A 147 -1.91 5.88 9.30
CA ILE A 147 -1.69 6.69 8.08
C ILE A 147 -0.57 6.12 7.20
N GLU A 148 0.25 5.21 7.72
CA GLU A 148 1.18 4.40 6.91
C GLU A 148 0.44 3.48 5.94
#